data_AF-A0A966WRH9-F1
#
_entry.id   AF-A0A966WRH9-F1
#
_cell.length_a   1.000
_cell.length_b   1.000
_cell.length_c   1.000
_cell.angle_alpha   90.00
_cell.angle_beta   90.00
_cell.angle_gamma   90.00
#
_symmetry.space_group_name_H-M   'P 1'
#
loop_
_entity.id
_entity.type
_entity.pdbx_description
1 polymer ?
#
loop_
_entity_poly.entity_id
_entity_poly.type
_entity_poly.pdbx_seq_one_letter_code
_entity_poly.pdbx_strand_id
1 'polypeptide(L)' 'LTWAPRIGRNDAERNCISNIRPGGLSALEAAQKLAWLLAAAQGLGATGVALKDDMPATPLLSP' A
#
# COMPACT_ATOMS: atom_id res chain seq x y z
N LEU A 1 -5.23 -1.04 -2.78
CA LEU A 1 -5.25 0.44 -2.85
C LEU A 1 -5.26 0.86 -4.31
N THR A 2 -6.17 1.77 -4.68
CA THR A 2 -6.26 2.33 -6.04
C THR A 2 -6.41 3.85 -5.92
N TRP A 3 -5.55 4.62 -6.57
CA TRP A 3 -5.69 6.07 -6.68
C TRP A 3 -6.83 6.44 -7.64
N ALA A 4 -7.66 7.41 -7.24
CA ALA A 4 -8.85 7.86 -7.99
C ALA A 4 -9.68 6.69 -8.57
N PRO A 5 -10.22 5.80 -7.71
CA PRO A 5 -10.91 4.59 -8.15
C PRO A 5 -12.17 4.93 -8.97
N ARG A 6 -12.37 4.21 -10.08
CA ARG A 6 -13.55 4.31 -10.96
C ARG A 6 -13.73 3.04 -11.78
N ILE A 7 -14.92 2.85 -12.35
CA ILE A 7 -15.22 1.75 -13.27
C ILE A 7 -14.27 1.80 -14.47
N GLY A 8 -13.85 0.62 -14.95
CA GLY A 8 -12.92 0.48 -16.08
C GLY A 8 -11.43 0.53 -15.70
N ARG A 9 -11.10 0.64 -14.40
CA ARG A 9 -9.73 0.47 -13.89
C ARG A 9 -9.32 -1.00 -13.92
N ASN A 10 -8.05 -1.24 -14.24
CA ASN A 10 -7.49 -2.58 -14.31
C ASN A 10 -6.76 -2.99 -13.03
N ASP A 11 -6.51 -4.29 -12.89
CA ASP A 11 -5.84 -4.86 -11.72
C ASP A 11 -4.41 -4.35 -11.51
N ALA A 12 -3.71 -4.03 -12.61
CA ALA A 12 -2.35 -3.49 -12.58
C ALA A 12 -2.28 -2.05 -12.04
N GLU A 13 -3.41 -1.34 -11.93
CA GLU A 13 -3.50 -0.01 -11.29
C GLU A 13 -3.68 -0.10 -9.77
N ARG A 14 -3.62 -1.30 -9.17
CA ARG A 14 -3.89 -1.53 -7.75
C ARG A 14 -2.65 -2.03 -7.01
N ASN A 15 -2.28 -1.40 -5.90
CA ASN A 15 -1.34 -2.01 -4.95
C ASN A 15 -2.09 -2.99 -4.04
N CYS A 16 -1.53 -4.19 -3.85
CA CYS A 16 -2.08 -5.21 -2.95
C CYS A 16 -1.21 -5.35 -1.70
N ILE A 17 -1.84 -5.37 -0.53
CA ILE A 17 -1.22 -5.82 0.73
C ILE A 17 -1.91 -7.15 1.04
N SER A 18 -1.15 -8.22 1.13
CA SER A 18 -1.68 -9.59 1.29
C SER A 18 -1.00 -10.31 2.45
N ASN A 19 -1.44 -11.54 2.72
CA ASN A 19 -0.88 -12.39 3.77
C ASN A 19 -0.95 -11.78 5.20
N ILE A 20 -1.98 -11.00 5.49
CA ILE A 20 -2.23 -10.43 6.83
C ILE A 20 -2.89 -11.52 7.69
N ARG A 21 -2.11 -12.20 8.52
CA ARG A 21 -2.56 -13.33 9.37
C ARG A 21 -1.46 -13.77 10.35
N PRO A 22 -1.75 -14.64 11.34
CA PRO A 22 -0.71 -15.35 12.08
C PRO A 22 0.27 -16.08 11.13
N GLY A 23 1.57 -15.87 11.33
CA GLY A 23 2.63 -16.39 10.44
C GLY A 23 2.80 -15.62 9.13
N GLY A 24 2.09 -14.51 8.95
CA GLY A 24 2.28 -13.55 7.86
C GLY A 24 2.51 -12.14 8.40
N LEU A 25 2.07 -11.13 7.65
CA LEU A 25 2.07 -9.74 8.11
C LEU A 25 1.15 -9.59 9.31
N SER A 26 1.65 -8.95 10.37
CA SER A 26 0.80 -8.48 11.46
C SER A 26 -0.13 -7.37 10.97
N ALA A 27 -1.22 -7.14 11.69
CA ALA A 27 -2.13 -6.04 11.40
C ALA A 27 -1.41 -4.68 11.49
N LEU A 28 -0.46 -4.52 12.43
CA LEU A 28 0.31 -3.28 12.59
C LEU A 28 1.23 -3.02 11.40
N GLU A 29 2.02 -4.01 10.97
CA GLU A 29 2.90 -3.87 9.79
C GLU A 29 2.09 -3.59 8.51
N ALA A 30 0.94 -4.27 8.35
CA ALA A 30 0.05 -4.02 7.23
C ALA A 30 -0.54 -2.60 7.24
N ALA A 31 -0.91 -2.08 8.41
CA ALA A 31 -1.41 -0.72 8.57
C ALA A 31 -0.32 0.33 8.27
N GLN A 32 0.92 0.11 8.75
CA GLN A 32 2.05 0.98 8.44
C GLN A 32 2.34 1.01 6.93
N LYS A 33 2.31 -0.16 6.27
CA LYS A 33 2.46 -0.27 4.82
C LYS A 33 1.36 0.44 4.06
N LEU A 34 0.11 0.31 4.51
CA LEU A 34 -1.02 1.02 3.92
C LEU A 34 -0.86 2.55 4.05
N ALA A 35 -0.45 3.03 5.21
CA ALA A 35 -0.22 4.46 5.45
C ALA A 35 0.88 5.02 4.54
N TRP A 36 1.98 4.29 4.38
CA TRP A 36 3.04 4.66 3.45
C TRP A 36 2.55 4.70 2.00
N LEU A 37 1.85 3.66 1.54
CA LEU A 37 1.32 3.58 0.18
C LEU A 37 0.32 4.70 -0.13
N LEU A 38 -0.49 5.11 0.84
CA LEU A 38 -1.42 6.23 0.70
C LEU A 38 -0.69 7.56 0.49
N ALA A 39 0.33 7.83 1.31
CA ALA A 39 1.14 9.05 1.19
C ALA A 39 1.90 9.09 -0.15
N ALA A 40 2.52 7.97 -0.53
CA ALA A 40 3.24 7.86 -1.79
C ALA A 40 2.30 7.98 -3.01
N ALA A 41 1.12 7.36 -2.96
CA ALA A 41 0.10 7.50 -4.01
C ALA A 41 -0.42 8.94 -4.13
N GLN A 42 -0.56 9.67 -3.03
CA GLN A 42 -0.96 11.07 -3.05
C GLN A 42 0.08 11.95 -3.75
N GLY A 43 1.38 11.72 -3.47
CA GLY A 43 2.46 12.46 -4.12
C GLY A 43 2.64 12.11 -5.60
N LEU A 44 2.48 10.83 -5.96
CA LEU A 44 2.66 10.33 -7.34
C LEU A 44 1.42 10.53 -8.22
N GLY A 45 0.23 10.57 -7.64
CA GLY A 45 -1.04 10.55 -8.38
C GLY A 45 -1.32 9.23 -9.10
N ALA A 46 -0.68 8.13 -8.66
CA ALA A 46 -0.85 6.80 -9.24
C ALA A 46 -0.63 5.68 -8.21
N THR A 47 -1.16 4.49 -8.52
CA THR A 47 -1.00 3.24 -7.76
C THR A 47 -0.73 2.08 -8.72
N GLY A 48 -0.53 0.88 -8.16
CA GLY A 48 -0.30 -0.34 -8.90
C GLY A 48 1.14 -0.43 -9.39
N VAL A 49 1.34 -0.87 -10.62
CA VAL A 49 2.69 -1.06 -11.21
C VAL A 49 3.52 0.22 -11.26
N ALA A 50 2.86 1.39 -11.25
CA ALA A 50 3.52 2.69 -11.22
C ALA A 50 4.06 3.07 -9.83
N LEU A 51 3.53 2.47 -8.76
CA LEU A 51 3.92 2.74 -7.37
C LEU A 51 4.53 1.49 -6.75
N LYS A 52 5.86 1.44 -6.69
CA LYS A 52 6.60 0.36 -6.01
C LYS A 52 6.52 0.51 -4.50
N ASP A 53 6.62 -0.62 -3.81
CA ASP A 53 6.69 -0.68 -2.36
C ASP A 53 8.14 -0.46 -1.90
N ASP A 54 8.54 0.81 -1.86
CA ASP A 54 9.86 1.26 -1.40
C ASP A 54 9.78 1.77 0.05
N MET A 55 8.84 1.24 0.84
CA MET A 55 8.68 1.61 2.24
C MET A 55 9.99 1.32 3.00
N PRO A 56 10.57 2.31 3.70
CA PRO A 56 11.75 2.09 4.50
C PRO A 56 11.44 1.13 5.66
N ALA A 57 12.42 0.31 6.05
CA ALA A 57 12.27 -0.65 7.14
C ALA A 57 12.02 0.01 8.52
N THR A 58 12.16 1.33 8.60
CA THR A 58 11.85 2.10 9.81
C THR A 58 10.33 2.21 10.00
N PRO A 59 9.78 1.79 11.15
CA PRO A 59 8.35 1.85 11.39
C PRO A 59 7.84 3.31 11.42
N LEU A 60 6.72 3.55 10.73
CA LEU A 60 6.06 4.87 10.71
C LEU A 60 5.15 5.12 11.92
N LEU A 61 4.75 4.06 12.62
CA LEU A 61 3.90 4.11 13.81
C LEU A 61 4.64 3.43 14.95
N SER A 62 4.79 4.11 16.08
CA SER A 62 5.23 3.47 17.32
C SER A 62 4.15 2.50 17.82
N PRO A 63 4.53 1.39 18.48
CA PRO A 63 3.57 0.43 19.04
C PRO A 63 2.67 1.04 20.11
#